data_AF-A0AB35YSK7-F1
#
_entry.id   AF-A0AB35YSK7-F1
#
_cell.length_a   1.000
_cell.length_b   1.000
_cell.length_c   1.000
_cell.angle_alpha   90.00
_cell.angle_beta   90.00
_cell.angle_gamma   90.00
#
_symmetry.space_group_name_H-M   'P 1'
#
loop_
_entity.id
_entity.type
_entity.pdbx_description
1 polymer ?
#
loop_
_entity_poly.entity_id
_entity_poly.type
_entity_poly.pdbx_seq_one_letter_code
_entity_poly.pdbx_strand_id
1 'polypeptide(L)'
;MSCSFHIVLFLLWITSAFAQQKTDTLPRLYLSQIAHINQSDSYITFPTDIGNIEPLMFEANLNPNFVVRKRADSRLMMVLTPQITIRMFNADSYPVKTPSYIPQLSLYYLFGYPELAHHTTLFGRIAHHSNGQDGDFYNGDGSINLQSGNFATNFLEIGFIDTSYGSQVNAVKFFKSSLEIHPKSWMLNELQGQYSGLRWHNSFFAYKLPLDRDFFSKKRKANFSLKIETTWMLDEINDWKTFDTKRFSGAFTFYYHPKFFEDIGFFVKFYHGLDYYNIYFRHQLDIIRFGLMTEILRF
;
A
#
# COMPACT_ATOMS: atom_id res chain seq x y z
N MET A 1 -39.14 31.68 -0.20
CA MET A 1 -38.58 30.34 -0.47
C MET A 1 -37.30 30.51 -1.25
N SER A 2 -36.16 30.35 -0.60
CA SER A 2 -34.85 30.18 -1.24
C SER A 2 -33.96 29.49 -0.20
N CYS A 3 -33.68 28.20 -0.41
CA CYS A 3 -32.79 27.42 0.44
C CYS A 3 -31.45 27.31 -0.27
N SER A 4 -30.46 28.06 0.21
CA SER A 4 -29.07 27.93 -0.22
C SER A 4 -28.41 26.78 0.52
N PHE A 5 -28.04 25.75 -0.24
CA PHE A 5 -27.19 24.64 0.20
C PHE A 5 -25.85 25.15 0.74
N HIS A 6 -25.54 24.83 1.99
CA HIS A 6 -24.21 25.03 2.56
C HIS A 6 -23.47 23.70 2.57
N ILE A 7 -22.46 23.58 1.70
CA ILE A 7 -21.47 22.51 1.70
C ILE A 7 -20.48 22.81 2.84
N VAL A 8 -20.45 21.96 3.87
CA VAL A 8 -19.43 22.03 4.92
C VAL A 8 -18.21 21.23 4.44
N LEU A 9 -17.17 21.95 4.00
CA LEU A 9 -15.86 21.41 3.69
C LEU A 9 -15.06 21.32 5.01
N PHE A 10 -14.87 20.12 5.55
CA PHE A 10 -14.06 19.90 6.75
C PHE A 10 -12.57 19.91 6.36
N LEU A 11 -11.95 21.10 6.36
CA LEU A 11 -10.51 21.26 6.24
C LEU A 11 -9.87 20.98 7.61
N LEU A 12 -9.17 19.84 7.73
CA LEU A 12 -8.28 19.54 8.84
C LEU A 12 -7.08 20.50 8.81
N TRP A 13 -7.22 21.64 9.49
CA TRP A 13 -6.11 22.49 9.87
C TRP A 13 -5.34 21.84 11.01
N ILE A 14 -4.25 21.13 10.69
CA ILE A 14 -3.26 20.73 11.68
C ILE A 14 -2.30 21.92 11.83
N THR A 15 -2.41 22.62 12.96
CA THR A 15 -1.44 23.65 13.36
C THR A 15 -0.14 22.97 13.80
N SER A 16 0.87 22.98 12.93
CA SER A 16 2.24 22.60 13.29
C SER A 16 2.87 23.75 14.08
N ALA A 17 2.83 23.66 15.42
CA ALA A 17 3.69 24.45 16.28
C ALA A 17 5.14 23.95 16.09
N PHE A 18 5.99 24.80 15.50
CA PHE A 18 7.43 24.55 15.42
C PHE A 18 8.05 24.70 16.81
N ALA A 19 8.09 23.62 17.58
CA ALA A 19 9.00 23.50 18.71
C ALA A 19 10.41 23.27 18.16
N GLN A 20 11.37 24.11 18.53
CA GLN A 20 12.80 23.87 18.30
C GLN A 20 13.23 22.61 19.06
N GLN A 21 13.14 21.46 18.40
CA GLN A 21 13.56 20.19 18.95
C GLN A 21 15.02 19.93 18.55
N LYS A 22 15.86 19.72 19.56
CA LYS A 22 17.30 19.42 19.45
C LYS A 22 17.52 18.34 18.38
N THR A 23 18.11 18.73 17.25
CA THR A 23 18.19 17.94 16.01
C THR A 23 19.08 16.69 16.13
N ASP A 24 20.07 16.72 17.02
CA ASP A 24 21.13 15.70 17.13
C ASP A 24 20.71 14.37 17.77
N THR A 25 19.48 14.23 18.28
CA THR A 25 19.04 13.02 19.01
C THR A 25 18.03 12.15 18.26
N LEU A 26 17.69 12.51 17.01
CA LEU A 26 16.69 11.81 16.22
C LEU A 26 17.34 10.80 15.27
N PRO A 27 16.76 9.60 15.09
CA PRO A 27 17.33 8.62 14.20
C PRO A 27 17.23 9.09 12.74
N ARG A 28 18.38 9.13 12.05
CA ARG A 28 18.47 9.53 10.64
C ARG A 28 17.84 8.45 9.76
N LEU A 29 16.86 8.84 8.94
CA LEU A 29 16.25 7.97 7.94
C LEU A 29 16.87 8.22 6.56
N TYR A 30 17.36 7.16 5.94
CA TYR A 30 17.82 7.15 4.57
C TYR A 30 16.65 6.97 3.61
N LEU A 31 16.79 7.53 2.40
CA LEU A 31 15.79 7.40 1.34
C LEU A 31 15.41 5.95 1.04
N SER A 32 16.35 5.00 1.17
CA SER A 32 16.08 3.56 1.00
C SER A 32 15.12 2.99 2.04
N GLN A 33 15.19 3.44 3.30
CA GLN A 33 14.24 3.03 4.34
C GLN A 33 12.86 3.61 4.07
N ILE A 34 12.80 4.90 3.70
CA ILE A 34 11.54 5.57 3.33
C ILE A 34 10.88 4.84 2.15
N ALA A 35 11.63 4.56 1.09
CA ALA A 35 11.08 3.84 -0.05
C ALA A 35 10.61 2.43 0.34
N HIS A 36 11.42 1.67 1.10
CA HIS A 36 11.05 0.32 1.52
C HIS A 36 9.75 0.28 2.32
N ILE A 37 9.53 1.23 3.23
CA ILE A 37 8.29 1.34 4.02
C ILE A 37 7.08 1.70 3.17
N ASN A 38 7.27 2.52 2.14
CA ASN A 38 6.19 3.00 1.27
C ASN A 38 5.88 2.06 0.09
N GLN A 39 6.56 0.92 0.05
CA GLN A 39 6.26 -0.17 -0.87
C GLN A 39 5.18 -1.08 -0.26
N SER A 40 4.50 -1.88 -1.09
CA SER A 40 3.57 -2.90 -0.61
C SER A 40 4.28 -3.86 0.34
N ASP A 41 3.59 -4.35 1.38
CA ASP A 41 4.24 -5.24 2.34
C ASP A 41 4.46 -6.63 1.73
N SER A 42 5.59 -7.27 2.02
CA SER A 42 5.74 -8.69 1.72
C SER A 42 5.16 -9.52 2.87
N TYR A 43 4.24 -10.43 2.57
CA TYR A 43 3.51 -11.19 3.58
C TYR A 43 3.03 -12.55 3.09
N ILE A 44 2.63 -13.40 4.02
CA ILE A 44 1.87 -14.62 3.80
C ILE A 44 0.78 -14.77 4.87
N THR A 45 -0.46 -15.10 4.47
CA THR A 45 -1.57 -15.32 5.40
C THR A 45 -1.66 -16.76 5.87
N PHE A 46 -2.38 -16.97 6.97
CA PHE A 46 -2.82 -18.27 7.43
C PHE A 46 -4.19 -18.64 6.82
N PRO A 47 -4.60 -19.91 6.80
CA PRO A 47 -5.92 -20.37 6.30
C PRO A 47 -7.08 -20.01 7.25
N THR A 48 -6.97 -18.90 7.97
CA THR A 48 -7.88 -18.49 9.05
C THR A 48 -8.42 -17.08 8.83
N ASP A 49 -8.37 -16.59 7.60
CA ASP A 49 -8.99 -15.32 7.21
C ASP A 49 -10.51 -15.41 7.47
N ILE A 50 -11.10 -14.30 7.96
CA ILE A 50 -12.53 -14.19 8.29
C ILE A 50 -13.15 -13.20 7.32
N GLY A 51 -14.33 -13.50 6.78
CA GLY A 51 -15.08 -12.59 5.90
C GLY A 51 -15.54 -13.27 4.63
N ASN A 52 -15.74 -12.49 3.58
CA ASN A 52 -16.29 -12.94 2.30
C ASN A 52 -15.21 -13.17 1.21
N ILE A 53 -14.00 -13.56 1.60
CA ILE A 53 -12.98 -14.05 0.65
C ILE A 53 -13.21 -15.52 0.34
N GLU A 54 -12.78 -15.92 -0.85
CA GLU A 54 -12.73 -17.34 -1.23
C GLU A 54 -11.93 -18.16 -0.20
N PRO A 55 -12.27 -19.44 0.04
CA PRO A 55 -11.49 -20.28 0.94
C PRO A 55 -10.06 -20.43 0.44
N LEU A 56 -9.08 -19.90 1.19
CA LEU A 56 -7.67 -19.96 0.85
C LEU A 56 -6.89 -20.84 1.83
N MET A 57 -5.91 -21.58 1.31
CA MET A 57 -4.81 -22.11 2.13
C MET A 57 -3.89 -20.99 2.59
N PHE A 58 -3.61 -20.02 1.70
CA PHE A 58 -2.94 -18.76 2.00
C PHE A 58 -3.06 -17.79 0.82
N GLU A 59 -2.80 -16.52 1.10
CA GLU A 59 -2.34 -15.53 0.12
C GLU A 59 -0.95 -15.05 0.50
N ALA A 60 -0.07 -14.91 -0.48
CA ALA A 60 1.25 -14.35 -0.29
C ALA A 60 1.46 -13.18 -1.25
N ASN A 61 1.99 -12.07 -0.74
CA ASN A 61 2.52 -10.98 -1.55
C ASN A 61 4.04 -10.97 -1.43
N LEU A 62 4.72 -11.09 -2.56
CA LEU A 62 6.17 -11.00 -2.67
C LEU A 62 6.51 -9.65 -3.26
N ASN A 63 7.20 -8.80 -2.51
CA ASN A 63 7.50 -7.43 -2.93
C ASN A 63 8.98 -7.07 -2.74
N PRO A 64 9.91 -7.70 -3.48
CA PRO A 64 11.34 -7.46 -3.34
C PRO A 64 11.75 -6.08 -3.90
N ASN A 65 12.69 -5.41 -3.23
CA ASN A 65 13.14 -4.07 -3.59
C ASN A 65 14.60 -4.07 -4.09
N PHE A 66 14.79 -3.84 -5.39
CA PHE A 66 16.11 -3.67 -6.00
C PHE A 66 16.45 -2.19 -6.09
N VAL A 67 17.21 -1.70 -5.11
CA VAL A 67 17.57 -0.28 -4.97
C VAL A 67 18.76 0.07 -5.85
N VAL A 68 18.59 1.08 -6.70
CA VAL A 68 19.66 1.66 -7.53
C VAL A 68 19.90 3.12 -7.10
N ARG A 69 21.13 3.39 -6.62
CA ARG A 69 21.57 4.72 -6.17
C ARG A 69 23.09 4.85 -6.27
N LYS A 70 23.58 6.08 -6.43
CA LYS A 70 25.03 6.38 -6.48
C LYS A 70 25.72 6.13 -5.14
N ARG A 71 25.07 6.50 -4.03
CA ARG A 71 25.59 6.42 -2.65
C ARG A 71 24.44 6.23 -1.66
N ALA A 72 24.75 5.81 -0.43
CA ALA A 72 23.75 5.61 0.62
C ALA A 72 22.97 6.88 1.00
N ASP A 73 23.63 8.04 0.93
CA ASP A 73 23.11 9.37 1.25
C ASP A 73 22.46 10.08 0.04
N SER A 74 22.31 9.39 -1.09
CA SER A 74 21.75 10.00 -2.30
C SER A 74 20.33 10.51 -2.08
N ARG A 75 20.07 11.74 -2.54
CA ARG A 75 18.73 12.33 -2.57
C ARG A 75 17.87 11.82 -3.71
N LEU A 76 18.48 11.20 -4.72
CA LEU A 76 17.78 10.55 -5.83
C LEU A 76 18.04 9.05 -5.76
N MET A 77 16.98 8.27 -5.91
CA MET A 77 17.04 6.82 -5.87
C MET A 77 15.97 6.23 -6.78
N MET A 78 16.32 5.12 -7.41
CA MET A 78 15.39 4.30 -8.18
C MET A 78 15.19 2.96 -7.47
N VAL A 79 14.00 2.40 -7.56
CA VAL A 79 13.66 1.07 -7.03
C VAL A 79 12.93 0.30 -8.11
N LEU A 80 13.48 -0.86 -8.47
CA LEU A 80 12.80 -1.86 -9.27
C LEU A 80 12.14 -2.87 -8.33
N THR A 81 10.87 -3.17 -8.56
CA THR A 81 10.09 -4.04 -7.69
C THR A 81 9.24 -4.99 -8.54
N PRO A 82 9.65 -6.25 -8.72
CA PRO A 82 8.86 -7.27 -9.40
C PRO A 82 7.83 -7.88 -8.42
N GLN A 83 6.79 -7.13 -8.08
CA GLN A 83 5.77 -7.58 -7.12
C GLN A 83 4.94 -8.74 -7.69
N ILE A 84 4.63 -9.74 -6.87
CA ILE A 84 3.72 -10.84 -7.22
C ILE A 84 2.81 -11.16 -6.04
N THR A 85 1.49 -11.20 -6.26
CA THR A 85 0.52 -11.73 -5.29
C THR A 85 -0.01 -13.09 -5.74
N ILE A 86 -0.01 -14.08 -4.85
CA ILE A 86 -0.40 -15.47 -5.14
C ILE A 86 -1.46 -15.91 -4.13
N ARG A 87 -2.54 -16.55 -4.60
CA ARG A 87 -3.55 -17.21 -3.77
C ARG A 87 -3.56 -18.71 -4.04
N MET A 88 -3.36 -19.50 -2.99
CA MET A 88 -3.61 -20.94 -3.04
C MET A 88 -4.98 -21.20 -2.43
N PHE A 89 -5.87 -21.81 -3.20
CA PHE A 89 -7.26 -22.04 -2.80
C PHE A 89 -7.37 -23.32 -1.98
N ASN A 90 -8.25 -23.31 -0.98
CA ASN A 90 -8.66 -24.51 -0.25
C ASN A 90 -9.80 -25.19 -1.02
N ALA A 91 -9.43 -25.86 -2.12
CA ALA A 91 -10.32 -26.61 -3.00
C ALA A 91 -9.62 -27.91 -3.43
N ASP A 92 -10.29 -28.74 -4.24
CA ASP A 92 -9.71 -30.00 -4.72
C ASP A 92 -8.35 -29.77 -5.40
N SER A 93 -7.35 -30.50 -4.94
CA SER A 93 -5.94 -30.39 -5.36
C SER A 93 -5.24 -29.06 -5.02
N TYR A 94 -5.81 -28.23 -4.14
CA TYR A 94 -5.23 -26.98 -3.63
C TYR A 94 -4.67 -26.06 -4.73
N PRO A 95 -5.50 -25.67 -5.72
CA PRO A 95 -5.00 -25.00 -6.90
C PRO A 95 -4.48 -23.60 -6.55
N VAL A 96 -3.36 -23.24 -7.18
CA VAL A 96 -2.91 -21.86 -7.25
C VAL A 96 -3.52 -21.26 -8.49
N LYS A 97 -4.50 -20.36 -8.31
CA LYS A 97 -5.06 -19.62 -9.45
C LYS A 97 -4.07 -18.53 -9.91
N THR A 98 -4.38 -17.93 -11.04
CA THR A 98 -3.53 -16.99 -11.78
C THR A 98 -3.00 -15.89 -10.86
N PRO A 99 -1.66 -15.80 -10.66
CA PRO A 99 -1.05 -14.77 -9.84
C PRO A 99 -1.39 -13.36 -10.32
N SER A 100 -1.29 -12.37 -9.44
CA SER A 100 -1.24 -10.96 -9.84
C SER A 100 0.23 -10.55 -9.96
N TYR A 101 0.66 -10.21 -11.18
CA TYR A 101 2.00 -9.71 -11.47
C TYR A 101 1.97 -8.20 -11.52
N ILE A 102 2.73 -7.54 -10.65
CA ILE A 102 2.81 -6.07 -10.56
C ILE A 102 4.26 -5.56 -10.64
N PRO A 103 5.01 -5.83 -11.74
CA PRO A 103 6.34 -5.27 -11.88
C PRO A 103 6.28 -3.75 -12.05
N GLN A 104 7.13 -3.06 -11.31
CA GLN A 104 7.12 -1.60 -11.26
C GLN A 104 8.52 -1.00 -11.14
N LEU A 105 8.64 0.24 -11.64
CA LEU A 105 9.80 1.09 -11.52
C LEU A 105 9.40 2.37 -10.80
N SER A 106 10.07 2.67 -9.68
CA SER A 106 9.78 3.84 -8.87
C SER A 106 11.01 4.74 -8.76
N LEU A 107 10.83 6.05 -8.92
CA LEU A 107 11.83 7.09 -8.69
C LEU A 107 11.44 7.88 -7.44
N TYR A 108 12.39 8.07 -6.54
CA TYR A 108 12.23 8.82 -5.30
C TYR A 108 13.22 9.98 -5.26
N TYR A 109 12.73 11.15 -4.87
CA TYR A 109 13.53 12.34 -4.66
C TYR A 109 13.27 12.94 -3.28
N LEU A 110 14.31 12.99 -2.45
CA LEU A 110 14.25 13.56 -1.11
C LEU A 110 14.37 15.09 -1.17
N PHE A 111 13.30 15.79 -0.77
CA PHE A 111 13.25 17.23 -0.63
C PHE A 111 13.54 17.64 0.83
N GLY A 112 14.32 18.71 1.03
CA GLY A 112 14.74 19.16 2.36
C GLY A 112 15.92 18.37 2.95
N TYR A 113 16.32 18.70 4.18
CA TYR A 113 17.51 18.14 4.83
C TYR A 113 17.17 16.82 5.55
N PRO A 114 17.80 15.67 5.19
CA PRO A 114 17.51 14.35 5.80
C PRO A 114 17.78 14.27 7.31
N GLU A 115 18.52 15.24 7.85
CA GLU A 115 18.91 15.32 9.26
C GLU A 115 17.83 15.97 10.12
N LEU A 116 16.78 16.51 9.50
CA LEU A 116 15.62 17.03 10.22
C LEU A 116 14.64 15.90 10.55
N ALA A 117 14.01 16.03 11.72
CA ALA A 117 12.89 15.20 12.19
C ALA A 117 11.76 15.05 11.17
N HIS A 118 11.66 16.03 10.26
CA HIS A 118 10.62 16.19 9.29
C HIS A 118 11.22 16.38 7.91
N HIS A 119 10.81 15.55 6.94
CA HIS A 119 11.22 15.70 5.55
C HIS A 119 10.17 15.12 4.61
N THR A 120 10.17 15.63 3.37
CA THR A 120 9.22 15.24 2.34
C THR A 120 9.97 14.56 1.20
N THR A 121 9.47 13.41 0.76
CA THR A 121 9.98 12.70 -0.41
C THR A 121 8.92 12.76 -1.50
N LEU A 122 9.31 13.20 -2.69
CA LEU A 122 8.48 13.07 -3.89
C LEU A 122 8.77 11.72 -4.53
N PHE A 123 7.75 11.12 -5.14
CA PHE A 123 7.96 9.90 -5.91
C PHE A 123 7.07 9.86 -7.17
N GLY A 124 7.56 9.12 -8.15
CA GLY A 124 6.82 8.72 -9.33
C GLY A 124 7.06 7.25 -9.62
N ARG A 125 6.06 6.57 -10.15
CA ARG A 125 6.08 5.13 -10.40
C ARG A 125 5.37 4.81 -11.70
N ILE A 126 5.99 3.97 -12.52
CA ILE A 126 5.32 3.29 -13.63
C ILE A 126 5.25 1.81 -13.30
N ALA A 127 4.11 1.20 -13.57
CA ALA A 127 3.85 -0.18 -13.23
C ALA A 127 2.95 -0.86 -14.26
N HIS A 128 3.13 -2.17 -14.37
CA HIS A 128 2.25 -3.06 -15.10
C HIS A 128 1.49 -3.90 -14.06
N HIS A 129 0.21 -4.18 -14.28
CA HIS A 129 -0.58 -5.10 -13.46
C HIS A 129 -1.31 -6.09 -14.39
N SER A 130 -0.99 -7.37 -14.29
CA SER A 130 -1.65 -8.42 -15.06
C SER A 130 -1.83 -9.73 -14.29
N ASN A 131 -2.56 -10.68 -14.88
CA ASN A 131 -2.64 -12.06 -14.37
C ASN A 131 -1.90 -13.10 -15.22
N GLY A 132 -1.24 -12.66 -16.30
CA GLY A 132 -0.47 -13.53 -17.20
C GLY A 132 -1.32 -14.55 -17.95
N GLN A 133 -2.62 -14.32 -18.12
CA GLN A 133 -3.51 -15.16 -18.92
C GLN A 133 -3.80 -14.53 -20.29
N ASP A 134 -4.16 -15.36 -21.26
CA ASP A 134 -4.50 -14.99 -22.64
C ASP A 134 -5.90 -15.43 -23.09
N GLY A 135 -6.69 -16.04 -22.20
CA GLY A 135 -8.06 -16.47 -22.49
C GLY A 135 -9.07 -15.32 -22.54
N ASP A 136 -10.27 -15.63 -23.03
CA ASP A 136 -11.36 -14.66 -23.15
C ASP A 136 -11.75 -14.07 -21.79
N PHE A 137 -11.90 -12.74 -21.75
CA PHE A 137 -12.28 -12.01 -20.54
C PHE A 137 -13.64 -12.45 -19.99
N TYR A 138 -14.58 -12.74 -20.89
CA TYR A 138 -15.93 -13.16 -20.56
C TYR A 138 -16.14 -14.64 -20.91
N ASN A 139 -16.92 -15.34 -20.08
CA ASN A 139 -17.47 -16.64 -20.42
C ASN A 139 -18.59 -16.49 -21.47
N GLY A 140 -19.05 -17.61 -22.05
CA GLY A 140 -20.14 -17.61 -23.03
C GLY A 140 -21.48 -17.08 -22.51
N ASP A 141 -21.67 -17.00 -21.20
CA ASP A 141 -22.84 -16.42 -20.54
C ASP A 141 -22.70 -14.91 -20.22
N GLY A 142 -21.55 -14.30 -20.56
CA GLY A 142 -21.24 -12.89 -20.31
C GLY A 142 -20.70 -12.60 -18.90
N SER A 143 -20.53 -13.60 -18.04
CA SER A 143 -19.84 -13.43 -16.75
C SER A 143 -18.33 -13.31 -16.94
N ILE A 144 -17.61 -12.71 -15.98
CA ILE A 144 -16.13 -12.63 -16.05
C ILE A 144 -15.53 -14.02 -15.88
N ASN A 145 -14.60 -14.38 -16.76
CA ASN A 145 -13.82 -15.61 -16.68
C ASN A 145 -12.72 -15.50 -15.60
N LEU A 146 -13.05 -15.88 -14.38
CA LEU A 146 -12.13 -15.86 -13.23
C LEU A 146 -11.05 -16.97 -13.24
N GLN A 147 -11.05 -17.85 -14.25
CA GLN A 147 -10.16 -19.01 -14.33
C GLN A 147 -9.01 -18.77 -15.31
N SER A 148 -9.32 -18.36 -16.54
CA SER A 148 -8.34 -18.12 -17.61
C SER A 148 -8.52 -16.77 -18.31
N GLY A 149 -9.43 -15.92 -17.84
CA GLY A 149 -9.69 -14.65 -18.48
C GLY A 149 -8.51 -13.70 -18.37
N ASN A 150 -8.16 -13.05 -19.47
CA ASN A 150 -7.07 -12.09 -19.53
C ASN A 150 -7.37 -10.84 -18.66
N PHE A 151 -6.42 -10.43 -17.84
CA PHE A 151 -6.43 -9.15 -17.14
C PHE A 151 -5.07 -8.46 -17.31
N ALA A 152 -5.07 -7.23 -17.83
CA ALA A 152 -3.85 -6.42 -17.95
C ALA A 152 -4.14 -4.91 -17.98
N THR A 153 -3.30 -4.14 -17.30
CA THR A 153 -3.26 -2.67 -17.38
C THR A 153 -1.87 -2.14 -17.02
N ASN A 154 -1.50 -0.97 -17.53
CA ASN A 154 -0.36 -0.21 -17.00
C ASN A 154 -0.84 1.07 -16.32
N PHE A 155 -0.07 1.55 -15.36
CA PHE A 155 -0.37 2.78 -14.66
C PHE A 155 0.84 3.63 -14.32
N LEU A 156 0.56 4.90 -14.08
CA LEU A 156 1.45 5.87 -13.49
C LEU A 156 0.91 6.22 -12.09
N GLU A 157 1.77 6.25 -11.09
CA GLU A 157 1.46 6.81 -9.77
C GLU A 157 2.43 7.94 -9.45
N ILE A 158 1.92 9.07 -8.99
CA ILE A 158 2.73 10.21 -8.53
C ILE A 158 2.23 10.69 -7.17
N GLY A 159 3.15 11.09 -6.31
CA GLY A 159 2.76 11.57 -4.99
C GLY A 159 3.93 12.02 -4.14
N PHE A 160 3.62 12.19 -2.86
CA PHE A 160 4.59 12.57 -1.85
C PHE A 160 4.45 11.68 -0.60
N ILE A 161 5.53 11.66 0.17
CA ILE A 161 5.64 11.02 1.46
C ILE A 161 6.19 12.05 2.42
N ASP A 162 5.40 12.42 3.41
CA ASP A 162 5.85 13.21 4.54
C ASP A 162 6.28 12.29 5.69
N THR A 163 7.48 12.52 6.22
CA THR A 163 8.03 11.74 7.33
C THR A 163 8.20 12.67 8.51
N SER A 164 7.72 12.26 9.69
CA SER A 164 7.83 13.04 10.92
C SER A 164 8.09 12.16 12.14
N TYR A 165 8.74 12.71 13.16
CA TYR A 165 8.89 12.08 14.47
C TYR A 165 7.95 12.72 15.50
N GLY A 166 7.16 11.90 16.20
CA GLY A 166 6.30 12.34 17.31
C GLY A 166 6.90 11.97 18.67
N SER A 167 7.43 12.95 19.40
CA SER A 167 8.03 12.74 20.72
C SER A 167 7.04 12.24 21.77
N GLN A 168 5.79 12.73 21.75
CA GLN A 168 4.74 12.35 22.71
C GLN A 168 4.35 10.86 22.63
N VAL A 169 4.38 10.29 21.42
CA VAL A 169 4.02 8.88 21.16
C VAL A 169 5.26 8.00 20.95
N ASN A 170 6.46 8.58 20.98
CA ASN A 170 7.74 7.94 20.68
C ASN A 170 7.68 7.11 19.38
N ALA A 171 7.20 7.72 18.30
CA ALA A 171 6.96 7.03 17.04
C ALA A 171 7.45 7.83 15.84
N VAL A 172 8.02 7.12 14.86
CA VAL A 172 8.23 7.65 13.50
C VAL A 172 6.94 7.44 12.71
N LYS A 173 6.50 8.49 12.05
CA LYS A 173 5.26 8.53 11.29
C LYS A 173 5.53 8.84 9.83
N PHE A 174 4.78 8.20 8.95
CA PHE A 174 4.79 8.48 7.52
C PHE A 174 3.37 8.78 7.07
N PHE A 175 3.20 9.85 6.31
CA PHE A 175 1.96 10.15 5.60
C PHE A 175 2.26 10.19 4.11
N LYS A 176 1.58 9.36 3.33
CA LYS A 176 1.69 9.33 1.87
C LYS A 176 0.35 9.70 1.25
N SER A 177 0.40 10.52 0.21
CA SER A 177 -0.75 10.79 -0.66
C SER A 177 -0.30 10.76 -2.12
N SER A 178 -1.08 10.10 -2.97
CA SER A 178 -0.73 9.90 -4.39
C SER A 178 -1.94 9.71 -5.28
N LEU A 179 -1.76 10.01 -6.56
CA LEU A 179 -2.71 9.73 -7.62
C LEU A 179 -2.17 8.62 -8.51
N GLU A 180 -2.97 7.57 -8.71
CA GLU A 180 -2.74 6.47 -9.64
C GLU A 180 -3.65 6.67 -10.86
N ILE A 181 -3.07 6.57 -12.04
CA ILE A 181 -3.71 6.83 -13.32
C ILE A 181 -3.45 5.63 -14.23
N HIS A 182 -4.53 4.97 -14.68
CA HIS A 182 -4.49 3.98 -15.75
C HIS A 182 -5.03 4.63 -17.04
N PRO A 183 -4.18 5.06 -17.98
CA PRO A 183 -4.64 5.54 -19.27
C PRO A 183 -5.47 4.46 -19.99
N LYS A 184 -6.60 4.84 -20.59
CA LYS A 184 -7.47 3.89 -21.32
C LYS A 184 -6.72 3.12 -22.41
N SER A 185 -5.76 3.77 -23.09
CA SER A 185 -4.90 3.14 -24.10
C SER A 185 -3.91 2.11 -23.55
N TRP A 186 -3.74 2.04 -22.22
CA TRP A 186 -2.89 1.08 -21.52
C TRP A 186 -3.69 0.00 -20.80
N MET A 187 -5.02 0.01 -20.93
CA MET A 187 -5.95 -0.95 -20.36
C MET A 187 -6.54 -1.83 -21.45
N LEU A 188 -6.85 -3.07 -21.12
CA LEU A 188 -7.75 -3.88 -21.94
C LEU A 188 -9.10 -3.15 -22.10
N ASN A 189 -9.75 -3.32 -23.25
CA ASN A 189 -11.00 -2.64 -23.57
C ASN A 189 -12.11 -3.03 -22.59
N GLU A 190 -12.13 -4.30 -22.17
CA GLU A 190 -13.10 -4.89 -21.26
C GLU A 190 -13.03 -4.29 -19.85
N LEU A 191 -11.89 -3.71 -19.47
CA LEU A 191 -11.70 -3.04 -18.18
C LEU A 191 -12.26 -1.61 -18.20
N GLN A 192 -12.39 -0.99 -19.37
CA GLN A 192 -12.78 0.42 -19.47
C GLN A 192 -14.22 0.60 -18.98
N GLY A 193 -14.39 1.45 -17.95
CA GLY A 193 -15.69 1.70 -17.32
C GLY A 193 -16.10 0.69 -16.25
N GLN A 194 -15.37 -0.41 -16.07
CA GLN A 194 -15.61 -1.37 -14.97
C GLN A 194 -14.45 -1.44 -13.96
N TYR A 195 -13.25 -1.04 -14.37
CA TYR A 195 -12.07 -0.90 -13.53
C TYR A 195 -11.68 0.57 -13.44
N SER A 196 -11.46 1.05 -12.22
CA SER A 196 -11.15 2.47 -11.99
C SER A 196 -9.77 2.81 -12.56
N GLY A 197 -9.74 3.79 -13.46
CA GLY A 197 -8.55 4.35 -14.07
C GLY A 197 -8.02 5.63 -13.43
N LEU A 198 -8.69 6.18 -12.41
CA LEU A 198 -8.15 7.27 -11.59
C LEU A 198 -8.43 7.02 -10.12
N ARG A 199 -7.37 6.87 -9.33
CA ARG A 199 -7.45 6.54 -7.91
C ARG A 199 -6.63 7.52 -7.08
N TRP A 200 -7.21 7.93 -5.96
CA TRP A 200 -6.51 8.70 -4.95
C TRP A 200 -6.20 7.83 -3.74
N HIS A 201 -4.91 7.61 -3.52
CA HIS A 201 -4.41 6.80 -2.42
C HIS A 201 -3.93 7.71 -1.29
N ASN A 202 -4.25 7.34 -0.06
CA ASN A 202 -3.67 7.91 1.14
C ASN A 202 -3.22 6.80 2.07
N SER A 203 -2.13 7.02 2.79
CA SER A 203 -1.70 6.07 3.80
C SER A 203 -0.98 6.76 4.95
N PHE A 204 -1.18 6.21 6.14
CA PHE A 204 -0.54 6.64 7.36
C PHE A 204 0.11 5.44 8.03
N PHE A 205 1.39 5.56 8.37
CA PHE A 205 2.17 4.54 9.04
C PHE A 205 2.73 5.12 10.32
N ALA A 206 2.74 4.34 11.40
CA ALA A 206 3.38 4.71 12.65
C ALA A 206 4.16 3.53 13.22
N TYR A 207 5.46 3.73 13.47
CA TYR A 207 6.35 2.76 14.09
C TYR A 207 6.66 3.18 15.51
N LYS A 208 6.15 2.44 16.51
CA LYS A 208 6.42 2.76 17.91
C LYS A 208 7.81 2.27 18.31
N LEU A 209 8.65 3.20 18.76
CA LEU A 209 9.99 2.90 19.22
C LEU A 209 9.96 2.41 20.69
N PRO A 210 10.87 1.50 21.07
CA PRO A 210 11.03 1.09 22.47
C PRO A 210 11.50 2.26 23.36
N LEU A 211 11.12 2.23 24.64
CA LEU A 211 11.32 3.31 25.63
C LEU A 211 12.68 3.25 26.37
N ASP A 212 13.52 2.24 26.11
CA ASP A 212 14.75 2.03 26.90
C ASP A 212 15.74 3.19 26.81
N ARG A 213 16.32 3.58 27.94
CA ARG A 213 17.00 4.89 28.13
C ARG A 213 18.30 5.11 27.35
N ASP A 214 18.88 4.05 26.76
CA ASP A 214 20.09 4.18 25.95
C ASP A 214 19.76 4.49 24.49
N PHE A 215 19.76 5.79 24.18
CA PHE A 215 19.55 6.34 22.83
C PHE A 215 20.59 5.87 21.78
N PHE A 216 21.70 5.24 22.19
CA PHE A 216 22.86 4.92 21.33
C PHE A 216 23.00 3.44 20.91
N SER A 217 22.02 2.59 21.16
CA SER A 217 22.06 1.20 20.66
C SER A 217 21.67 1.15 19.18
N LYS A 218 22.60 0.68 18.33
CA LYS A 218 22.47 0.48 16.86
C LYS A 218 21.42 -0.59 16.44
N LYS A 219 20.50 -0.99 17.33
CA LYS A 219 19.53 -2.09 17.11
C LYS A 219 18.17 -1.81 17.75
N ARG A 220 17.60 -0.62 17.53
CA ARG A 220 16.20 -0.35 17.94
C ARG A 220 15.24 -0.86 16.86
N LYS A 221 14.49 -1.92 17.19
CA LYS A 221 13.36 -2.42 16.40
C LYS A 221 12.04 -1.91 17.01
N ALA A 222 11.09 -1.49 16.19
CA ALA A 222 9.76 -1.15 16.68
C ALA A 222 9.10 -2.38 17.33
N ASN A 223 8.32 -2.19 18.40
CA ASN A 223 7.59 -3.30 19.05
C ASN A 223 6.29 -3.61 18.30
N PHE A 224 5.64 -2.57 17.78
CA PHE A 224 4.50 -2.67 16.89
C PHE A 224 4.50 -1.53 15.88
N SER A 225 3.86 -1.76 14.75
CA SER A 225 3.53 -0.74 13.76
C SER A 225 2.02 -0.73 13.50
N LEU A 226 1.55 0.43 13.05
CA LEU A 226 0.19 0.67 12.64
C LEU A 226 0.22 1.23 11.23
N LYS A 227 -0.64 0.70 10.35
CA LYS A 227 -0.77 1.16 8.97
C LYS A 227 -2.25 1.32 8.63
N ILE A 228 -2.61 2.50 8.15
CA ILE A 228 -3.94 2.82 7.63
C ILE A 228 -3.76 3.18 6.16
N GLU A 229 -4.55 2.56 5.29
CA GLU A 229 -4.54 2.84 3.86
C GLU A 229 -5.96 3.13 3.41
N THR A 230 -6.12 4.13 2.55
CA THR A 230 -7.38 4.42 1.90
C THR A 230 -7.17 4.66 0.41
N THR A 231 -8.17 4.27 -0.37
CA THR A 231 -8.22 4.52 -1.81
C THR A 231 -9.60 5.03 -2.16
N TRP A 232 -9.67 6.08 -2.97
CA TRP A 232 -10.91 6.58 -3.54
C TRP A 232 -10.84 6.53 -5.07
N MET A 233 -11.81 5.89 -5.70
CA MET A 233 -11.95 5.86 -7.16
C MET A 233 -12.67 7.12 -7.64
N LEU A 234 -11.98 7.93 -8.44
CA LEU A 234 -12.41 9.28 -8.84
C LEU A 234 -13.00 9.36 -10.25
N ASP A 235 -12.80 8.35 -11.09
CA ASP A 235 -13.30 8.29 -12.46
C ASP A 235 -14.71 7.67 -12.57
N GLU A 236 -15.26 7.55 -13.77
CA GLU A 236 -16.55 6.93 -14.02
C GLU A 236 -16.40 5.40 -14.12
N ILE A 237 -16.93 4.70 -13.11
CA ILE A 237 -16.87 3.25 -12.97
C ILE A 237 -18.26 2.71 -12.65
N ASN A 238 -18.73 1.69 -13.40
CA ASN A 238 -19.98 0.95 -13.18
C ASN A 238 -21.23 1.86 -12.99
N ASP A 239 -21.24 3.04 -13.62
CA ASP A 239 -22.26 4.09 -13.45
C ASP A 239 -22.48 4.51 -11.98
N TRP A 240 -21.51 4.27 -11.10
CA TRP A 240 -21.58 4.66 -9.70
C TRP A 240 -21.43 6.16 -9.55
N LYS A 241 -22.26 6.74 -8.69
CA LYS A 241 -22.15 8.15 -8.28
C LYS A 241 -20.78 8.40 -7.63
N THR A 242 -20.25 9.61 -7.78
CA THR A 242 -18.91 9.99 -7.27
C THR A 242 -18.71 9.71 -5.78
N PHE A 243 -19.76 9.80 -4.97
CA PHE A 243 -19.74 9.56 -3.51
C PHE A 243 -20.34 8.20 -3.10
N ASP A 244 -20.40 7.24 -4.01
CA ASP A 244 -20.81 5.87 -3.67
C ASP A 244 -19.75 5.20 -2.79
N THR A 245 -20.18 4.53 -1.71
CA THR A 245 -19.28 3.86 -0.76
C THR A 245 -18.48 2.73 -1.42
N LYS A 246 -18.96 2.13 -2.52
CA LYS A 246 -18.24 1.11 -3.29
C LYS A 246 -16.95 1.62 -3.93
N ARG A 247 -16.82 2.95 -4.11
CA ARG A 247 -15.61 3.59 -4.64
C ARG A 247 -14.50 3.71 -3.61
N PHE A 248 -14.86 3.54 -2.34
CA PHE A 248 -13.91 3.60 -1.24
C PHE A 248 -13.32 2.22 -0.98
N SER A 249 -12.03 2.18 -0.72
CA SER A 249 -11.37 1.03 -0.13
C SER A 249 -10.55 1.51 1.06
N GLY A 250 -10.59 0.75 2.15
CA GLY A 250 -9.89 1.04 3.40
C GLY A 250 -9.22 -0.21 3.94
N ALA A 251 -8.00 -0.04 4.46
CA ALA A 251 -7.29 -1.08 5.16
C ALA A 251 -6.73 -0.56 6.48
N PHE A 252 -6.78 -1.40 7.51
CA PHE A 252 -6.11 -1.18 8.78
C PHE A 252 -5.26 -2.40 9.11
N THR A 253 -3.96 -2.21 9.25
CA THR A 253 -3.01 -3.26 9.59
C THR A 253 -2.35 -2.95 10.93
N PHE A 254 -2.47 -3.87 11.87
CA PHE A 254 -1.67 -3.92 13.08
C PHE A 254 -0.60 -4.98 12.92
N TYR A 255 0.65 -4.64 13.22
CA TYR A 255 1.75 -5.58 13.13
C TYR A 255 2.57 -5.61 14.42
N TYR A 256 2.79 -6.82 14.92
CA TYR A 256 3.55 -7.11 16.11
C TYR A 256 4.92 -7.67 15.73
N HIS A 257 5.96 -7.06 16.27
CA HIS A 257 7.35 -7.47 16.08
C HIS A 257 7.83 -8.25 17.31
N PRO A 258 7.74 -9.60 17.33
CA PRO A 258 8.28 -10.38 18.43
C PRO A 258 9.80 -10.23 18.55
N LYS A 259 10.30 -10.21 19.79
CA LYS A 259 11.75 -10.09 20.07
C LYS A 259 12.58 -11.28 19.59
N PHE A 260 11.95 -12.43 19.38
CA PHE A 260 12.61 -13.68 18.99
C PHE A 260 12.73 -13.87 17.47
N PHE A 261 12.07 -13.05 16.65
CA PHE A 261 12.28 -13.02 15.20
C PHE A 261 12.95 -11.72 14.79
N GLU A 262 14.01 -11.82 13.99
CA GLU A 262 14.73 -10.64 13.51
C GLU A 262 13.96 -9.90 12.41
N ASP A 263 13.38 -10.65 11.47
CA ASP A 263 12.87 -10.09 10.21
C ASP A 263 11.37 -10.31 9.96
N ILE A 264 10.74 -11.14 10.79
CA ILE A 264 9.33 -11.54 10.64
C ILE A 264 8.55 -11.12 11.88
N GLY A 265 7.26 -10.85 11.70
CA GLY A 265 6.31 -10.62 12.77
C GLY A 265 4.91 -11.07 12.36
N PHE A 266 3.95 -10.83 13.24
CA PHE A 266 2.56 -11.22 13.04
C PHE A 266 1.72 -10.00 12.70
N PHE A 267 0.89 -10.08 11.67
CA PHE A 267 -0.04 -9.01 11.34
C PHE A 267 -1.50 -9.45 11.47
N VAL A 268 -2.34 -8.47 11.77
CA VAL A 268 -3.79 -8.53 11.60
C VAL A 268 -4.19 -7.39 10.68
N LYS A 269 -4.90 -7.70 9.58
CA LYS A 269 -5.35 -6.71 8.60
C LYS A 269 -6.85 -6.75 8.42
N PHE A 270 -7.53 -5.66 8.71
CA PHE A 270 -8.90 -5.41 8.26
C PHE A 270 -8.86 -4.77 6.87
N TYR A 271 -9.68 -5.25 5.95
CA TYR A 271 -9.80 -4.72 4.60
C TYR A 271 -11.26 -4.64 4.16
N HIS A 272 -11.65 -3.47 3.66
CA HIS A 272 -12.92 -3.22 3.00
C HIS A 272 -12.64 -2.60 1.63
N GLY A 273 -13.18 -3.13 0.53
CA GLY A 273 -12.96 -2.55 -0.79
C GLY A 273 -13.12 -3.53 -1.94
N LEU A 274 -12.88 -3.07 -3.17
CA LEU A 274 -12.82 -3.97 -4.33
C LEU A 274 -11.57 -4.84 -4.28
N ASP A 275 -11.70 -6.12 -4.63
CA ASP A 275 -10.60 -7.07 -4.61
C ASP A 275 -9.45 -6.58 -5.48
N TYR A 276 -8.29 -6.37 -4.87
CA TYR A 276 -7.07 -5.94 -5.56
C TYR A 276 -6.43 -7.06 -6.37
N TYR A 277 -6.93 -8.28 -6.29
CA TYR A 277 -6.40 -9.45 -6.97
C TYR A 277 -6.91 -9.54 -8.41
N ASN A 278 -6.21 -8.84 -9.31
CA ASN A 278 -6.33 -8.98 -10.78
C ASN A 278 -7.78 -9.05 -11.32
N ILE A 279 -8.17 -10.17 -11.95
CA ILE A 279 -9.46 -10.41 -12.60
C ILE A 279 -10.64 -10.39 -11.61
N TYR A 280 -10.38 -10.50 -10.30
CA TYR A 280 -11.40 -10.44 -9.26
C TYR A 280 -11.83 -9.00 -8.92
N PHE A 281 -11.33 -7.97 -9.63
CA PHE A 281 -11.54 -6.54 -9.35
C PHE A 281 -12.99 -6.05 -9.16
N ARG A 282 -14.00 -6.85 -9.51
CA ARG A 282 -15.41 -6.53 -9.27
C ARG A 282 -15.95 -7.05 -7.94
N HIS A 283 -15.23 -7.94 -7.26
CA HIS A 283 -15.64 -8.50 -5.99
C HIS A 283 -15.42 -7.47 -4.89
N GLN A 284 -16.43 -7.23 -4.06
CA GLN A 284 -16.27 -6.44 -2.84
C GLN A 284 -15.82 -7.38 -1.72
N LEU A 285 -14.75 -7.01 -1.02
CA LEU A 285 -14.22 -7.72 0.13
C LEU A 285 -14.47 -6.94 1.41
N ASP A 286 -14.79 -7.68 2.46
CA ASP A 286 -14.94 -7.29 3.85
C ASP A 286 -14.30 -8.39 4.70
N ILE A 287 -13.01 -8.24 4.99
CA ILE A 287 -12.18 -9.33 5.50
C ILE A 287 -11.26 -8.92 6.63
N ILE A 288 -10.99 -9.86 7.52
CA ILE A 288 -9.95 -9.80 8.55
C ILE A 288 -8.95 -10.90 8.24
N ARG A 289 -7.69 -10.53 8.08
CA ARG A 289 -6.61 -11.43 7.71
C ARG A 289 -5.56 -11.54 8.78
N PHE A 290 -4.96 -12.72 8.86
CA PHE A 290 -3.89 -13.01 9.82
C PHE A 290 -2.71 -13.61 9.09
N GLY A 291 -1.49 -13.25 9.47
CA GLY A 291 -0.34 -13.82 8.82
C GLY A 291 1.00 -13.36 9.34
N LEU A 292 2.03 -13.71 8.57
CA LEU A 292 3.39 -13.28 8.75
C LEU A 292 3.72 -12.20 7.72
N MET A 293 4.43 -11.17 8.15
CA MET A 293 4.86 -10.08 7.29
C MET A 293 6.33 -9.80 7.52
N THR A 294 7.03 -9.30 6.51
CA THR A 294 8.36 -8.73 6.65
C THR A 294 8.25 -7.21 6.54
N GLU A 295 8.06 -6.56 7.67
CA GLU A 295 8.12 -5.10 7.76
C GLU A 295 9.28 -4.74 8.69
N ILE A 296 10.32 -4.14 8.10
CA ILE A 296 11.58 -3.87 8.80
C ILE A 296 11.93 -2.39 8.61
N LEU A 297 11.59 -1.57 9.61
CA LEU A 297 12.25 -0.30 9.84
C LEU A 297 13.37 -0.52 10.87
N ARG A 298 14.62 -0.59 10.38
CA ARG A 298 15.83 -0.58 11.21
C ARG A 298 16.39 0.84 11.22
N PHE A 299 16.83 1.31 12.39
CA PHE A 299 17.51 2.60 12.56
C PHE A 299 19.02 2.40 12.72
#